data_AF-A0A932XA56-F1
#
_entry.id   AF-A0A932XA56-F1
#
_cell.length_a   1.000
_cell.length_b   1.000
_cell.length_c   1.000
_cell.angle_alpha   90.00
_cell.angle_beta   90.00
_cell.angle_gamma   90.00
#
_symmetry.space_group_name_H-M   'P 1'
#
loop_
_entity.id
_entity.type
_entity.pdbx_description
1 polymer ?
#
loop_
_entity_poly.entity_id
_entity_poly.type
_entity_poly.pdbx_seq_one_letter_code
_entity_poly.pdbx_strand_id
1 'polypeptide(L)'
;MMRANTCIMMLEALPEELAGMALQTESWPSELASASDAYLVSLCLARSEGAWRALVARHGRLVYAVARQAGLREDDAADVVQTVFLALLEHLPALRRPGQLRAWLVTTGKRAAWRVAARALPSI
;
A
#
# COMPACT_ATOMS: atom_id res chain seq x y z
N MET A 1 -15.92 14.87 -13.92
CA MET A 1 -15.98 14.12 -12.64
C MET A 1 -15.59 12.68 -12.91
N MET A 2 -14.29 12.39 -12.91
CA MET A 2 -13.73 11.07 -13.22
C MET A 2 -13.38 10.42 -11.88
N ARG A 3 -14.20 9.47 -11.43
CA ARG A 3 -14.09 8.89 -10.09
C ARG A 3 -12.79 8.07 -9.98
N ALA A 4 -12.06 8.27 -8.88
CA ALA A 4 -10.87 7.54 -8.46
C ALA A 4 -11.12 6.05 -8.12
N ASN A 5 -12.16 5.43 -8.68
CA ASN A 5 -12.86 4.29 -8.07
C ASN A 5 -12.43 2.90 -8.56
N THR A 6 -11.46 2.79 -9.47
CA THR A 6 -11.01 1.46 -9.92
C THR A 6 -9.84 0.91 -9.11
N CYS A 7 -9.04 1.76 -8.45
CA CYS A 7 -7.91 1.28 -7.64
C CYS A 7 -8.30 0.86 -6.21
N ILE A 8 -9.51 1.21 -5.76
CA ILE A 8 -10.00 0.91 -4.40
C ILE A 8 -10.56 -0.52 -4.29
N MET A 9 -10.84 -1.21 -5.41
CA MET A 9 -11.48 -2.52 -5.46
C MET A 9 -10.57 -3.72 -5.10
N MET A 10 -9.41 -3.53 -4.47
CA MET A 10 -8.47 -4.65 -4.26
C MET A 10 -7.90 -4.78 -2.84
N LEU A 11 -8.60 -4.25 -1.83
CA LEU A 11 -8.24 -4.52 -0.42
C LEU A 11 -9.30 -5.29 0.38
N GLU A 12 -10.41 -5.72 -0.24
CA GLU A 12 -11.32 -6.69 0.38
C GLU A 12 -11.28 -8.04 -0.37
N ALA A 13 -10.92 -9.08 0.39
CA ALA A 13 -11.22 -10.50 0.22
C ALA A 13 -11.42 -11.07 -1.21
N LEU A 14 -10.46 -11.89 -1.66
CA LEU A 14 -10.69 -12.84 -2.75
C LEU A 14 -11.59 -14.00 -2.24
N PRO A 15 -12.75 -14.29 -2.86
CA PRO A 15 -13.42 -15.58 -2.72
C PRO A 15 -12.62 -16.67 -3.46
N GLU A 16 -12.50 -17.86 -2.87
CA GLU A 16 -11.77 -19.02 -3.45
C GLU A 16 -12.26 -19.42 -4.86
N GLU A 17 -13.44 -18.96 -5.28
CA GLU A 17 -14.07 -19.35 -6.56
C GLU A 17 -13.44 -18.75 -7.82
N LEU A 18 -12.50 -17.80 -7.72
CA LEU A 18 -11.73 -17.32 -8.88
C LEU A 18 -10.55 -18.22 -9.27
N ALA A 19 -10.32 -19.32 -8.54
CA ALA A 19 -9.26 -20.28 -8.84
C ALA A 19 -9.37 -20.95 -10.24
N GLY A 20 -10.55 -20.92 -10.87
CA GLY A 20 -10.80 -21.53 -12.19
C GLY A 20 -10.46 -20.67 -13.41
N MET A 21 -10.25 -19.36 -13.27
CA MET A 21 -9.91 -18.45 -14.38
C MET A 21 -8.45 -17.96 -14.37
N ALA A 22 -7.61 -18.56 -13.52
CA ALA A 22 -6.21 -18.20 -13.32
C ALA A 22 -5.22 -19.04 -14.16
N LEU A 23 -5.62 -19.57 -15.31
CA LEU A 23 -4.68 -20.12 -16.31
C LEU A 23 -4.23 -19.06 -17.33
N GLN A 24 -4.03 -17.84 -16.87
CA GLN A 24 -2.89 -17.04 -17.31
C GLN A 24 -1.99 -16.92 -16.09
N THR A 25 -0.90 -17.69 -16.10
CA THR A 25 0.24 -17.55 -15.20
C THR A 25 0.56 -16.06 -15.12
N GLU A 26 0.21 -15.40 -14.01
CA GLU A 26 0.62 -14.02 -13.76
C GLU A 26 2.14 -14.00 -13.53
N SER A 27 2.88 -14.17 -14.62
CA SER A 27 4.27 -13.80 -14.76
C SER A 27 4.31 -12.28 -14.63
N TRP A 28 4.30 -11.79 -13.39
CA TRP A 28 4.72 -10.41 -13.14
C TRP A 28 6.13 -10.27 -13.73
N PRO A 29 6.40 -9.25 -14.56
CA PRO A 29 7.76 -9.05 -15.06
C PRO A 29 8.68 -8.94 -13.85
N SER A 30 9.61 -9.86 -13.69
CA SER A 30 10.63 -9.83 -12.63
C SER A 30 11.38 -8.49 -12.60
N GLU A 31 11.40 -7.81 -13.75
CA GLU A 31 11.83 -6.44 -13.97
C GLU A 31 11.16 -5.41 -13.05
N LEU A 32 9.85 -5.50 -12.80
CA LEU A 32 9.17 -4.57 -11.88
C LEU A 32 9.51 -4.85 -10.41
N ALA A 33 9.75 -6.11 -10.07
CA ALA A 33 10.14 -6.49 -8.71
C ALA A 33 11.54 -5.97 -8.34
N SER A 34 12.44 -5.79 -9.32
CA SER A 34 13.79 -5.23 -9.13
C SER A 34 13.90 -3.74 -9.51
N ALA A 35 12.91 -3.17 -10.20
CA ALA A 35 12.89 -1.77 -10.62
C ALA A 35 13.02 -0.78 -9.45
N SER A 36 13.56 0.40 -9.72
CA SER A 36 13.67 1.47 -8.71
C SER A 36 12.29 1.99 -8.29
N ASP A 37 12.19 2.48 -7.04
CA ASP A 37 10.95 3.11 -6.54
C ASP A 37 10.52 4.30 -7.43
N ALA A 38 11.48 5.05 -7.98
CA ALA A 38 11.21 6.16 -8.89
C ALA A 38 10.53 5.72 -10.19
N TYR A 39 10.98 4.60 -10.75
CA TYR A 39 10.38 4.04 -11.95
C TYR A 39 8.99 3.45 -11.66
N LEU A 40 8.82 2.75 -10.54
CA LEU A 40 7.51 2.24 -10.14
C LEU A 40 6.51 3.39 -9.90
N VAL A 41 6.95 4.48 -9.27
CA VAL A 41 6.13 5.69 -9.08
C VAL A 41 5.70 6.30 -10.41
N SER A 42 6.60 6.45 -11.39
CA SER A 42 6.22 7.01 -12.70
C SER A 42 5.21 6.11 -13.44
N LEU A 43 5.38 4.79 -13.35
CA LEU A 43 4.41 3.85 -13.90
C LEU A 43 3.05 3.89 -13.18
N CYS A 44 3.05 4.09 -11.86
CA CYS A 44 1.80 4.27 -11.11
C CYS A 44 1.06 5.56 -11.53
N LEU A 45 1.80 6.65 -11.81
CA LEU A 45 1.21 7.88 -12.38
C LEU A 45 0.61 7.64 -13.77
N ALA A 46 1.20 6.72 -14.54
CA ALA A 46 0.66 6.23 -15.80
C ALA A 46 -0.42 5.14 -15.63
N ARG A 47 -0.96 4.96 -14.42
CA ARG A 47 -2.06 4.01 -14.10
C ARG A 47 -1.70 2.53 -14.26
N SER A 48 -0.41 2.17 -14.18
CA SER A 48 0.03 0.77 -14.22
C SER A 48 -0.31 0.03 -12.92
N GLU A 49 -1.20 -0.95 -13.02
CA GLU A 49 -1.58 -1.82 -11.89
C GLU A 49 -0.42 -2.71 -11.43
N GLY A 50 0.40 -3.20 -12.37
CA GLY A 50 1.58 -4.02 -12.05
C GLY A 50 2.60 -3.25 -11.21
N ALA A 51 2.83 -1.97 -11.52
CA ALA A 51 3.72 -1.13 -10.74
C ALA A 51 3.17 -0.85 -9.33
N TRP A 52 1.85 -0.66 -9.20
CA TRP A 52 1.20 -0.51 -7.90
C TRP A 52 1.36 -1.77 -7.04
N ARG A 53 1.05 -2.95 -7.59
CA ARG A 53 1.22 -4.24 -6.90
C ARG A 53 2.68 -4.43 -6.47
N ALA A 54 3.65 -4.08 -7.30
CA ALA A 54 5.07 -4.16 -6.96
C ALA A 54 5.45 -3.22 -5.78
N LEU A 55 4.94 -1.99 -5.75
CA LEU A 55 5.15 -1.08 -4.62
C LEU A 55 4.53 -1.61 -3.31
N VAL A 56 3.30 -2.11 -3.36
CA VAL A 56 2.63 -2.68 -2.19
C VAL A 56 3.36 -3.92 -1.70
N ALA A 57 3.75 -4.84 -2.59
CA ALA A 57 4.48 -6.04 -2.23
C ALA A 57 5.83 -5.72 -1.58
N ARG A 58 6.57 -4.73 -2.13
CA ARG A 58 7.89 -4.33 -1.62
C ARG A 58 7.80 -3.63 -0.26
N HIS A 59 6.85 -2.71 -0.10
CA HIS A 59 6.82 -1.83 1.07
C HIS A 59 5.76 -2.19 2.12
N GLY A 60 4.85 -3.12 1.81
CA GLY A 60 3.78 -3.55 2.71
C GLY A 60 4.31 -4.09 4.04
N ARG A 61 5.32 -4.96 3.97
CA ARG A 61 5.98 -5.51 5.17
C ARG A 61 6.62 -4.42 6.03
N LEU A 62 7.16 -3.36 5.42
CA LEU A 62 7.76 -2.24 6.16
C LEU A 62 6.70 -1.47 6.95
N VAL A 63 5.57 -1.12 6.30
CA VAL A 63 4.49 -0.39 6.95
C VAL A 63 3.85 -1.23 8.05
N TYR A 64 3.63 -2.53 7.78
CA TYR A 64 3.12 -3.47 8.78
C TYR A 64 4.05 -3.57 9.99
N ALA A 65 5.36 -3.71 9.76
CA ALA A 65 6.34 -3.75 10.84
C ALA A 65 6.33 -2.47 11.68
N VAL A 66 6.19 -1.30 11.05
CA VAL A 66 6.06 -0.01 11.76
C VAL A 66 4.80 0.01 12.64
N ALA A 67 3.67 -0.51 12.16
CA ALA A 67 2.44 -0.59 12.93
C ALA A 67 2.56 -1.56 14.11
N ARG A 68 3.15 -2.75 13.90
CA ARG A 68 3.38 -3.74 14.95
C ARG A 68 4.37 -3.24 16.01
N GLN A 69 5.40 -2.48 15.62
CA GLN A 69 6.33 -1.82 16.55
C GLN A 69 5.64 -0.75 17.42
N ALA A 70 4.53 -0.18 16.96
CA ALA A 70 3.71 0.73 17.75
C ALA A 70 2.76 0.01 18.73
N GLY A 71 2.81 -1.33 18.80
CA GLY A 71 2.01 -2.14 19.73
C GLY A 71 0.60 -2.51 19.22
N LEU A 72 0.26 -2.17 17.98
CA LEU A 72 -1.05 -2.48 17.40
C LEU A 72 -1.21 -3.98 17.16
N ARG A 73 -2.41 -4.54 17.41
CA ARG A 73 -2.76 -5.93 17.04
C ARG A 73 -2.76 -6.11 15.51
N GLU A 74 -2.89 -7.34 15.05
CA GLU A 74 -2.77 -7.68 13.62
C GLU A 74 -3.81 -6.96 12.76
N ASP A 75 -5.07 -6.95 13.18
CA ASP A 75 -6.16 -6.26 12.48
C ASP A 75 -5.91 -4.75 12.36
N ASP A 76 -5.60 -4.10 13.49
CA ASP A 76 -5.26 -2.67 13.53
C ASP A 76 -4.01 -2.35 12.68
N ALA A 77 -3.05 -3.27 12.61
CA ALA A 77 -1.87 -3.12 11.78
C ALA A 77 -2.18 -3.26 10.28
N ALA A 78 -3.10 -4.16 9.91
CA ALA A 78 -3.60 -4.27 8.53
C ALA A 78 -4.34 -2.99 8.10
N ASP A 79 -5.16 -2.41 8.99
CA ASP A 79 -5.84 -1.13 8.75
C ASP A 79 -4.85 0.02 8.52
N VAL A 80 -3.75 0.05 9.29
CA VAL A 80 -2.67 1.03 9.07
C VAL A 80 -2.02 0.85 7.70
N VAL A 81 -1.75 -0.39 7.29
CA VAL A 81 -1.20 -0.68 5.95
C VAL A 81 -2.13 -0.14 4.87
N GLN A 82 -3.41 -0.51 4.92
CA GLN A 82 -4.43 -0.01 4.00
C GLN A 82 -4.46 1.52 3.95
N THR A 83 -4.54 2.16 5.11
CA THR A 83 -4.61 3.62 5.24
C THR A 83 -3.39 4.30 4.62
N VAL A 84 -2.19 3.77 4.83
CA VAL A 84 -0.95 4.34 4.32
C VAL A 84 -0.85 4.20 2.80
N PHE A 85 -1.25 3.06 2.24
CA PHE A 85 -1.25 2.87 0.79
C PHE A 85 -2.35 3.68 0.10
N LEU A 86 -3.53 3.84 0.70
CA LEU A 86 -4.55 4.76 0.20
C LEU A 86 -4.02 6.21 0.19
N ALA A 87 -3.41 6.66 1.29
CA ALA A 87 -2.77 7.97 1.34
C ALA A 87 -1.63 8.10 0.31
N LEU A 88 -0.86 7.03 0.07
CA LEU A 88 0.19 7.05 -0.95
C LEU A 88 -0.41 7.30 -2.33
N LEU A 89 -1.51 6.61 -2.67
CA LEU A 89 -2.17 6.75 -3.96
C LEU A 89 -2.62 8.21 -4.21
N GLU A 90 -3.16 8.85 -3.18
CA GLU A 90 -3.56 10.26 -3.22
C GLU A 90 -2.38 11.23 -3.34
N HIS A 91 -1.25 10.91 -2.69
CA HIS A 91 -0.07 11.77 -2.66
C HIS A 91 0.95 11.49 -3.77
N LEU A 92 0.83 10.38 -4.52
CA LEU A 92 1.73 9.99 -5.61
C LEU A 92 1.97 11.14 -6.62
N PRO A 93 0.94 11.87 -7.12
CA PRO A 93 1.14 12.97 -8.06
C PRO A 93 1.96 14.14 -7.48
N ALA A 94 1.95 14.31 -6.16
CA ALA A 94 2.69 15.37 -5.46
C ALA A 94 4.09 14.93 -5.00
N LEU A 95 4.45 13.65 -5.19
CA LEU A 95 5.70 13.08 -4.70
C LEU A 95 6.89 13.51 -5.58
N ARG A 96 7.43 14.70 -5.32
CA ARG A 96 8.54 15.29 -6.11
C ARG A 96 9.87 14.54 -6.02
N ARG A 97 10.07 13.69 -5.01
CA ARG A 97 11.32 12.96 -4.77
C ARG A 97 11.04 11.49 -4.43
N PRO A 98 10.89 10.62 -5.43
CA PRO A 98 10.53 9.22 -5.20
C PRO A 98 11.60 8.42 -4.43
N GLY A 99 12.87 8.85 -4.44
CA GLY A 99 13.90 8.25 -3.58
C GLY A 99 13.64 8.41 -2.07
N GLN A 100 12.70 9.26 -1.67
CA GLN A 100 12.27 9.41 -0.28
C GLN A 100 10.99 8.61 0.05
N LEU A 101 10.48 7.80 -0.87
CA LEU A 101 9.24 7.03 -0.69
C LEU A 101 9.28 6.21 0.61
N ARG A 102 10.38 5.48 0.84
CA ARG A 102 10.55 4.68 2.05
C ARG A 102 10.47 5.52 3.34
N ALA A 103 11.12 6.69 3.36
CA ALA A 103 11.09 7.59 4.52
C ALA A 103 9.70 8.19 4.74
N TRP A 104 9.00 8.53 3.66
CA TRP A 104 7.63 8.99 3.69
C TRP A 104 6.70 7.91 4.26
N LEU A 105 6.83 6.66 3.80
CA LEU A 105 6.03 5.52 4.27
C LEU A 105 6.22 5.25 5.76
N VAL A 106 7.46 5.27 6.25
CA VAL A 106 7.73 5.12 7.70
C VAL A 106 7.06 6.24 8.49
N THR A 107 7.18 7.49 8.02
CA THR A 107 6.62 8.65 8.73
C THR A 107 5.09 8.62 8.73
N THR A 108 4.47 8.36 7.58
CA THR A 108 3.02 8.24 7.44
C THR A 108 2.48 7.04 8.20
N GLY A 109 3.18 5.89 8.16
CA GLY A 109 2.84 4.69 8.91
C GLY A 109 2.86 4.89 10.42
N LYS A 110 3.90 5.56 10.94
CA LYS A 110 3.93 5.95 12.37
C LYS A 110 2.75 6.83 12.73
N ARG A 111 2.46 7.87 11.94
CA ARG A 111 1.33 8.77 12.19
C ARG A 111 -0.02 8.05 12.16
N ALA A 112 -0.22 7.16 11.19
CA ALA A 112 -1.43 6.35 11.09
C ALA A 112 -1.56 5.42 12.31
N ALA A 113 -0.49 4.73 12.69
CA ALA A 113 -0.48 3.85 13.85
C ALA A 113 -0.80 4.60 15.16
N TRP A 114 -0.25 5.80 15.34
CA TRP A 114 -0.56 6.65 16.49
C TRP A 114 -2.05 7.03 16.55
N ARG A 115 -2.68 7.34 15.41
CA ARG A 115 -4.12 7.66 15.37
C ARG A 115 -4.98 6.45 15.73
N VAL A 116 -4.62 5.26 15.25
CA VAL A 116 -5.34 4.02 15.57
C VAL A 116 -5.18 3.69 17.06
N ALA A 117 -3.95 3.76 17.59
CA ALA A 117 -3.69 3.54 19.01
C ALA A 117 -4.46 4.53 19.91
N ALA A 118 -4.54 5.81 19.52
CA ALA A 118 -5.29 6.83 20.25
C ALA A 118 -6.80 6.56 20.27
N ARG A 119 -7.36 5.88 19.26
CA ARG A 119 -8.78 5.48 19.23
C ARG A 119 -9.07 4.25 20.10
N ALA A 120 -8.07 3.40 20.32
CA ALA A 120 -8.21 2.18 21.11
C ALA A 120 -8.12 2.44 22.63
N LEU A 121 -7.60 3.59 23.04
CA LEU A 121 -7.63 4.01 24.43
C LEU A 121 -9.03 4.51 24.79
N PRO A 122 -9.71 3.93 25.79
CA PRO A 122 -10.98 4.47 26.26
C PRO A 122 -10.74 5.88 26.81
N SER A 123 -11.47 6.86 26.26
CA SER A 123 -11.54 8.20 26.82
C SER A 123 -12.08 8.12 28.24
N ILE A 124 -11.23 8.49 29.21
CA ILE A 124 -11.55 8.57 30.64
C ILE A 124 -12.50 9.73 30.93
#